data_AF-A0A8T6M4L1-F1
#
_entry.id   AF-A0A8T6M4L1-F1
#
_cell.length_a   1.000
_cell.length_b   1.000
_cell.length_c   1.000
_cell.angle_alpha   90.00
_cell.angle_beta   90.00
_cell.angle_gamma   90.00
#
_symmetry.space_group_name_H-M   'P 1'
#
loop_
_entity.id
_entity.type
_entity.pdbx_description
1 polymer ?
#
loop_
_entity_poly.entity_id
_entity_poly.type
_entity_poly.pdbx_seq_one_letter_code
_entity_poly.pdbx_strand_id
1 'polypeptide(L)' 'MGKSNKVFMVGWEYPPDNSGGLGVACQGLTEELAKQNTKIKFSLPYDVRSPVAHMDIIGCTHPNW' A
#
# COMPACT_ATOMS: atom_id res chain seq x y z
N MET A 1 -21.27 7.92 -14.61
CA MET A 1 -20.36 7.33 -13.61
C MET A 1 -18.93 7.57 -14.07
N GLY A 2 -18.13 8.30 -13.31
CA GLY A 2 -16.74 8.62 -13.66
C GLY A 2 -15.84 7.38 -13.63
N LYS A 3 -14.82 7.35 -14.48
CA LYS A 3 -13.82 6.26 -14.56
C LYS A 3 -13.01 6.21 -13.26
N SER A 4 -12.84 5.01 -12.70
CA SER A 4 -11.97 4.76 -11.52
C SER A 4 -10.59 4.31 -11.99
N ASN A 5 -9.53 4.95 -11.50
CA ASN A 5 -8.15 4.56 -11.78
C ASN A 5 -7.78 3.28 -11.02
N LYS A 6 -6.83 2.52 -11.55
CA LYS A 6 -6.27 1.33 -10.90
C LYS A 6 -4.75 1.48 -10.83
N VAL A 7 -4.20 1.34 -9.63
CA VAL A 7 -2.76 1.47 -9.39
C VAL A 7 -2.27 0.20 -8.71
N PHE A 8 -1.16 -0.32 -9.22
CA PHE A 8 -0.35 -1.32 -8.55
C PHE A 8 0.91 -0.64 -8.03
N MET A 9 1.06 -0.58 -6.71
CA MET A 9 2.21 0.00 -6.03
C MET A 9 3.18 -1.11 -5.63
N VAL A 10 4.45 -0.87 -5.90
CA VAL A 10 5.56 -1.67 -5.40
C VAL A 10 6.31 -0.80 -4.42
N GLY A 11 6.45 -1.25 -3.18
CA GLY A 11 7.17 -0.49 -2.17
C GLY A 11 7.77 -1.39 -1.11
N TRP A 12 8.39 -0.74 -0.14
CA TRP A 12 9.25 -1.39 0.83
C TRP A 12 8.84 -1.14 2.28
N GLU A 13 8.03 -0.11 2.52
CA GLU A 13 7.64 0.31 3.86
C GLU A 13 6.21 0.86 3.83
N TYR A 14 5.47 0.59 4.88
CA TYR A 14 4.14 1.13 5.14
C TYR A 14 3.86 1.10 6.65
N PRO A 15 3.34 2.17 7.26
CA PRO A 15 3.08 2.23 8.69
C PRO A 15 2.15 1.10 9.17
N PRO A 16 2.40 0.50 10.34
CA PRO A 16 3.41 0.90 11.33
C PRO A 16 4.83 0.36 11.08
N ASP A 17 5.04 -0.45 10.04
CA ASP A 17 6.32 -1.08 9.73
C ASP A 17 7.13 -0.20 8.76
N ASN A 18 7.80 0.82 9.30
CA ASN A 18 8.65 1.74 8.55
C ASN A 18 9.87 2.23 9.35
N SER A 19 10.98 2.53 8.68
CA SER A 19 12.23 3.02 9.31
C SER A 19 12.42 4.53 9.18
N GLY A 20 11.55 5.21 8.42
CA GLY A 20 11.62 6.64 8.22
C GLY A 20 10.48 7.19 7.36
N GLY A 21 10.78 8.24 6.60
CA GLY A 21 9.79 8.99 5.82
C GLY A 21 9.19 8.26 4.62
N LEU A 22 9.80 7.18 4.13
CA LEU A 22 9.30 6.43 2.97
C LEU A 22 7.90 5.86 3.26
N GLY A 23 7.75 5.10 4.35
CA GLY A 23 6.45 4.54 4.72
C GLY A 23 5.39 5.63 4.95
N VAL A 24 5.74 6.73 5.61
CA VAL A 24 4.83 7.86 5.83
C VAL A 24 4.38 8.49 4.52
N ALA A 25 5.29 8.65 3.55
CA ALA A 25 4.95 9.16 2.22
C ALA A 25 4.03 8.19 1.46
N CYS A 26 4.30 6.89 1.54
CA CYS A 26 3.43 5.85 0.98
C CYS A 26 2.02 5.88 1.59
N GLN A 27 1.91 6.08 2.91
CA GLN A 27 0.62 6.24 3.58
C GLN A 27 -0.17 7.43 3.01
N GLY A 28 0.40 8.64 3.05
CA GLY A 28 -0.29 9.83 2.56
C GLY A 28 -0.67 9.74 1.08
N LEU A 29 0.20 9.15 0.25
CA LEU A 29 -0.07 8.93 -1.17
C LEU A 29 -1.27 7.99 -1.38
N THR A 30 -1.32 6.86 -0.69
CA THR A 30 -2.42 5.89 -0.84
C THR A 30 -3.75 6.43 -0.33
N GLU A 31 -3.74 7.18 0.77
CA GLU A 31 -4.94 7.83 1.33
C GLU A 31 -5.51 8.86 0.34
N GLU A 32 -4.67 9.67 -0.30
CA GLU A 32 -5.12 10.68 -1.24
C GLU A 32 -5.59 10.08 -2.58
N LEU A 33 -4.93 9.03 -3.06
CA LEU A 33 -5.39 8.27 -4.23
C LEU A 33 -6.76 7.62 -3.98
N ALA A 34 -6.98 7.08 -2.78
CA ALA A 34 -8.26 6.49 -2.40
C ALA A 34 -9.40 7.52 -2.38
N LYS A 35 -9.16 8.74 -1.88
CA LYS A 35 -10.13 9.86 -1.95
C LYS A 35 -10.52 10.21 -3.38
N GLN A 36 -9.61 9.99 -4.34
CA GLN A 36 -9.87 10.17 -5.78
C GLN A 36 -10.52 8.94 -6.43
N ASN A 37 -11.09 8.02 -5.64
CA ASN A 37 -11.74 6.79 -6.10
C ASN A 37 -10.80 5.87 -6.91
N THR A 38 -9.50 5.90 -6.58
CA THR A 38 -8.49 4.99 -7.16
C THR A 38 -8.50 3.67 -6.41
N LYS A 39 -8.51 2.56 -7.16
CA LYS A 39 -8.33 1.21 -6.60
C LYS A 39 -6.85 0.88 -6.51
N ILE A 40 -6.39 0.56 -5.32
CA ILE A 40 -4.97 0.40 -5.02
C ILE A 40 -4.68 -1.04 -4.63
N LYS A 41 -3.65 -1.61 -5.24
CA LYS A 41 -3.00 -2.84 -4.78
C LYS A 41 -1.55 -2.52 -4.43
N PHE A 42 -1.11 -2.83 -3.23
CA PHE A 42 0.24 -2.48 -2.75
C PHE A 42 0.99 -3.75 -2.37
N SER A 43 2.06 -4.06 -3.10
CA SER A 43 3.02 -5.11 -2.74
C SER A 43 4.08 -4.63 -1.74
N LEU A 44 4.31 -5.42 -0.69
CA LEU A 44 5.32 -5.19 0.35
C LEU A 44 6.13 -6.48 0.58
N PRO A 45 7.41 -6.40 0.98
CA PRO A 45 8.25 -7.57 1.21
C PRO A 45 7.99 -8.25 2.57
N TYR A 46 6.81 -8.05 3.15
CA TYR A 46 6.39 -8.60 4.44
C TYR A 46 4.86 -8.66 4.52
N ASP A 47 4.37 -9.47 5.45
CA ASP A 47 2.95 -9.53 5.77
C ASP A 47 2.58 -8.40 6.73
N VAL A 48 1.57 -7.62 6.36
CA VAL A 48 1.06 -6.55 7.22
C VAL A 48 0.12 -7.14 8.24
N ARG A 49 0.33 -6.79 9.52
CA ARG A 49 -0.42 -7.36 10.66
C ARG A 49 -1.90 -6.97 10.67
N SER A 50 -2.23 -5.83 10.06
CA SER A 50 -3.58 -5.25 10.09
C SER A 50 -4.03 -4.84 8.69
N PRO A 51 -5.29 -5.12 8.32
CA PRO A 51 -5.82 -4.65 7.05
C PRO A 51 -5.91 -3.12 7.01
N VAL A 52 -5.67 -2.54 5.84
CA VAL A 52 -5.84 -1.11 5.57
C VAL A 52 -7.09 -0.92 4.73
N ALA A 53 -8.06 -0.18 5.23
CA ALA A 53 -9.42 -0.16 4.67
C ALA A 53 -9.51 0.32 3.21
N HIS A 54 -8.57 1.17 2.76
CA HIS A 54 -8.64 1.82 1.45
C HIS A 54 -7.82 1.14 0.35
N MET A 55 -7.18 0.00 0.61
CA MET A 55 -6.36 -0.69 -0.37
C MET A 55 -6.21 -2.18 -0.08
N ASP A 56 -5.88 -2.95 -1.12
CA ASP A 56 -5.47 -4.34 -0.94
C ASP A 56 -3.94 -4.40 -0.78
N ILE A 57 -3.46 -5.08 0.26
CA ILE A 57 -2.03 -5.32 0.45
C ILE A 57 -1.69 -6.75 0.00
N ILE A 58 -0.58 -6.89 -0.71
CA ILE A 58 -0.04 -8.16 -1.16
C ILE A 58 1.31 -8.36 -0.48
N GLY A 59 1.39 -9.31 0.45
CA GLY A 59 2.66 -9.78 1.00
C GLY A 59 3.44 -10.53 -0.07
N CYS A 60 4.59 -10.00 -0.44
CA CYS A 60 5.56 -10.62 -1.34
C CYS A 60 6.73 -11.17 -0.53
N THR A 61 6.42 -12.11 0.35
CA THR A 61 7.39 -12.89 1.10
C THR A 61 7.74 -14.15 0.30
N HIS A 62 8.95 -14.67 0.43
CA HIS A 62 9.13 -16.08 0.14
C HIS A 62 9.96 -16.77 1.21
N PRO A 63 9.66 -18.06 1.48
CA PRO A 63 10.03 -18.74 2.72
C PRO A 63 11.53 -18.90 3.00
N ASN A 64 12.40 -18.45 2.09
CA ASN A 64 13.84 -18.68 2.14
C ASN A 64 14.65 -17.37 2.16
N TRP A 65 14.01 -16.22 2.34
CA TRP A 65 14.57 -14.87 2.44
C TRP A 65 13.86 -14.13 3.57
#